data_AF-A0A191ZFN6-F1
#
_entry.id   AF-A0A191ZFN6-F1
#
_cell.length_a   1.000
_cell.length_b   1.000
_cell.length_c   1.000
_cell.angle_alpha   90.00
_cell.angle_beta   90.00
_cell.angle_gamma   90.00
#
_symmetry.space_group_name_H-M   'P 1'
#
loop_
_entity.id
_entity.type
_entity.pdbx_description
1 polymer ?
#
loop_
_entity_poly.entity_id
_entity_poly.type
_entity_poly.pdbx_seq_one_letter_code
_entity_poly.pdbx_strand_id
1 'polypeptide(L)'
;MPTHFMTDEEILKAMGERITRHRLAQNITQEDLAVHAGVSRSSVRAIERGDAVNMAIIVKVLRSLRLLHHFFASIPEIEVDMHWFIKNQPPERKRARKEKS
;
A
#
# COMPACT_ATOMS: atom_id res chain seq x y z
N MET A 1 3.38 -19.92 2.26
CA MET A 1 4.27 -19.78 1.10
C MET A 1 5.36 -18.78 1.49
N PRO A 2 6.63 -19.18 1.58
CA PRO A 2 7.72 -18.23 1.75
C PRO A 2 7.86 -17.41 0.47
N THR A 3 7.30 -16.20 0.48
CA THR A 3 7.27 -15.29 -0.68
C THR A 3 8.67 -14.90 -1.17
N HIS A 4 9.70 -15.03 -0.32
CA HIS A 4 11.09 -14.73 -0.64
C HIS A 4 11.73 -15.60 -1.74
N PHE A 5 11.15 -16.75 -2.07
CA PHE A 5 11.68 -17.65 -3.10
C PHE A 5 10.83 -17.69 -4.37
N MET A 6 9.74 -16.92 -4.41
CA MET A 6 8.86 -16.84 -5.58
C MET A 6 9.38 -15.77 -6.53
N THR A 7 9.18 -15.97 -7.84
CA THR A 7 9.46 -14.93 -8.83
C THR A 7 8.42 -13.82 -8.75
N ASP A 8 8.73 -12.64 -9.30
CA ASP A 8 7.80 -11.52 -9.36
C ASP A 8 6.50 -11.92 -10.09
N GLU A 9 6.60 -12.72 -11.16
CA GLU A 9 5.45 -13.21 -11.92
C GLU A 9 4.56 -14.14 -11.06
N GLU A 10 5.17 -15.05 -10.30
CA GLU A 10 4.42 -15.94 -9.39
C GLU A 10 3.69 -15.16 -8.30
N ILE A 11 4.33 -14.12 -7.75
CA ILE A 11 3.73 -13.25 -6.74
C ILE A 11 2.56 -12.46 -7.34
N LEU A 12 2.77 -11.83 -8.50
CA LEU A 12 1.73 -11.03 -9.16
C LEU A 12 0.52 -11.89 -9.55
N LYS A 13 0.75 -13.10 -10.07
CA LYS A 13 -0.33 -14.05 -10.38
C LYS A 13 -1.11 -14.44 -9.12
N ALA A 14 -0.41 -14.79 -8.04
CA ALA A 14 -1.06 -15.13 -6.77
C ALA A 14 -1.84 -13.94 -6.18
N MET A 15 -1.34 -12.70 -6.33
CA MET A 15 -2.05 -11.49 -5.94
C MET A 15 -3.31 -11.28 -6.80
N GLY A 16 -3.22 -11.42 -8.12
CA GLY A 16 -4.34 -11.31 -9.05
C GLY A 16 -5.46 -12.30 -8.76
N GLU A 17 -5.12 -13.56 -8.47
CA GLU A 17 -6.08 -14.59 -8.07
C GLU A 17 -6.78 -14.26 -6.74
N ARG A 18 -6.06 -13.70 -5.76
CA ARG A 18 -6.66 -13.25 -4.49
C ARG A 18 -7.60 -12.06 -4.71
N ILE A 19 -7.21 -11.08 -5.52
CA ILE A 19 -8.04 -9.92 -5.86
C ILE A 19 -9.32 -10.39 -6.58
N THR A 20 -9.20 -11.32 -7.53
CA THR A 20 -10.33 -11.94 -8.24
C THR A 20 -11.31 -12.58 -7.26
N ARG A 21 -10.82 -13.35 -6.28
CA ARG A 21 -11.67 -13.98 -5.26
C ARG A 21 -12.39 -12.95 -4.38
N HIS A 22 -11.72 -11.87 -3.98
CA HIS A 22 -12.37 -10.79 -3.23
C HIS A 22 -13.44 -10.07 -4.05
N ARG A 23 -13.20 -9.82 -5.34
CA ARG A 23 -14.20 -9.24 -6.25
C ARG A 23 -15.42 -10.15 -6.37
N LEU A 24 -15.21 -11.43 -6.64
CA LEU A 24 -16.30 -12.41 -6.78
C LEU A 24 -17.09 -12.59 -5.48
N ALA A 25 -16.42 -12.57 -4.32
CA ALA A 25 -17.09 -12.64 -3.02
C ALA A 25 -18.00 -11.42 -2.74
N GLN A 26 -17.74 -10.29 -3.40
CA GLN A 26 -18.60 -9.10 -3.36
C GLN A 26 -19.69 -9.10 -4.44
N ASN A 27 -19.77 -10.14 -5.29
CA ASN A 27 -20.73 -10.26 -6.40
C ASN A 27 -20.71 -9.09 -7.40
N ILE A 28 -19.53 -8.53 -7.66
CA ILE A 28 -19.36 -7.45 -8.64
C ILE A 28 -18.55 -7.90 -9.86
N THR A 29 -18.86 -7.36 -11.03
CA THR A 29 -18.14 -7.66 -12.27
C THR A 29 -16.80 -6.88 -12.33
N GLN A 30 -15.94 -7.23 -13.29
CA GLN A 30 -14.72 -6.45 -13.55
C GLN A 30 -15.05 -5.01 -13.98
N GLU A 31 -16.19 -4.80 -14.65
CA GLU A 31 -16.66 -3.48 -15.07
C GLU A 31 -17.08 -2.66 -13.84
N ASP A 32 -17.89 -3.23 -12.96
CA ASP A 32 -18.33 -2.56 -11.73
C ASP A 32 -17.14 -2.15 -10.86
N LEU A 33 -16.17 -3.06 -10.68
CA LEU A 33 -14.95 -2.76 -9.94
C LEU A 33 -14.15 -1.63 -10.59
N ALA A 34 -14.05 -1.62 -11.92
CA ALA A 34 -13.34 -0.58 -12.66
C ALA A 34 -13.99 0.79 -12.47
N VAL A 35 -15.33 0.86 -12.58
CA VAL A 35 -16.12 2.07 -12.34
C VAL A 35 -15.92 2.58 -10.92
N HIS A 36 -16.06 1.71 -9.91
CA HIS A 36 -15.91 2.09 -8.51
C HIS A 36 -14.49 2.54 -8.16
N ALA A 37 -13.47 1.94 -8.79
CA ALA A 37 -12.07 2.30 -8.58
C ALA A 37 -11.62 3.52 -9.42
N GLY A 38 -12.42 3.96 -10.40
CA GLY A 38 -12.04 5.03 -11.33
C GLY A 38 -10.81 4.66 -12.17
N VAL A 39 -10.82 3.45 -12.74
CA VAL A 39 -9.80 2.90 -13.65
C VAL A 39 -10.48 2.21 -14.83
N SER A 40 -9.71 1.82 -15.87
CA SER A 40 -10.29 1.06 -16.98
C SER A 40 -10.55 -0.41 -16.59
N ARG A 41 -11.54 -1.04 -17.22
CA ARG A 41 -11.76 -2.50 -17.11
C ARG A 41 -10.53 -3.30 -17.54
N SER A 42 -9.77 -2.83 -18.53
CA SER A 42 -8.52 -3.48 -18.96
C SER A 42 -7.46 -3.49 -17.85
N SER A 43 -7.39 -2.45 -17.01
CA SER A 43 -6.51 -2.42 -15.84
C SER A 43 -6.94 -3.41 -14.76
N VAL A 44 -8.24 -3.54 -14.49
CA VAL A 44 -8.76 -4.57 -13.56
C VAL A 44 -8.42 -5.96 -14.09
N ARG A 45 -8.66 -6.22 -15.37
CA ARG A 45 -8.33 -7.50 -16.01
C ARG A 45 -6.84 -7.81 -15.96
N ALA A 46 -5.98 -6.81 -16.17
CA ALA A 46 -4.53 -6.96 -16.07
C ALA A 46 -4.10 -7.38 -14.66
N ILE A 47 -4.61 -6.68 -13.64
CA ILE A 47 -4.38 -7.03 -12.22
C ILE A 47 -4.81 -8.47 -11.93
N GLU A 48 -6.02 -8.87 -12.35
CA GLU A 48 -6.57 -10.20 -12.07
C GLU A 48 -5.79 -11.33 -12.75
N ARG A 49 -5.08 -11.05 -13.86
CA ARG A 49 -4.18 -12.01 -14.51
C ARG A 49 -2.78 -12.06 -13.89
N GLY A 50 -2.43 -11.09 -13.05
CA GLY A 50 -1.07 -10.92 -12.53
C GLY A 50 -0.15 -10.15 -13.48
N ASP A 51 -0.69 -9.38 -14.42
CA ASP A 51 0.12 -8.51 -15.26
C ASP A 51 0.62 -7.30 -14.44
N ALA A 52 1.81 -6.80 -14.78
CA ALA A 52 2.36 -5.60 -14.16
C ALA A 52 1.49 -4.36 -14.47
N VAL A 53 1.16 -3.60 -13.42
CA VAL A 53 0.42 -2.33 -13.52
C VAL A 53 1.04 -1.27 -12.62
N ASN A 54 0.68 -0.01 -12.84
CA ASN A 54 1.09 1.08 -11.96
C ASN A 54 0.51 0.89 -10.54
N MET A 55 1.33 1.10 -9.52
CA MET A 55 0.95 1.08 -8.10
C MET A 55 -0.28 1.94 -7.78
N ALA A 56 -0.45 3.10 -8.43
CA ALA A 56 -1.63 3.94 -8.24
C ALA A 56 -2.94 3.24 -8.62
N ILE A 57 -2.91 2.38 -9.64
CA ILE A 57 -4.06 1.56 -10.06
C ILE A 57 -4.34 0.49 -9.01
N ILE A 58 -3.29 -0.17 -8.49
CA ILE A 58 -3.43 -1.17 -7.42
C ILE A 58 -4.09 -0.54 -6.19
N VAL A 59 -3.60 0.63 -5.75
CA VAL A 59 -4.16 1.35 -4.61
C VAL A 59 -5.64 1.68 -4.81
N LYS A 60 -6.03 2.14 -6.01
CA LYS A 60 -7.44 2.42 -6.35
C LYS A 60 -8.31 1.16 -6.29
N VAL A 61 -7.85 0.05 -6.88
CA VAL A 61 -8.59 -1.22 -6.89
C VAL A 61 -8.72 -1.81 -5.47
N LEU A 62 -7.62 -1.85 -4.71
CA LEU A 62 -7.64 -2.31 -3.32
C LEU A 62 -8.53 -1.43 -2.43
N ARG A 63 -8.60 -0.11 -2.69
CA ARG A 63 -9.52 0.79 -1.98
C ARG A 63 -10.97 0.44 -2.26
N SER A 64 -11.31 0.23 -3.54
CA SER A 64 -12.67 -0.17 -3.96
C SER A 64 -13.10 -1.49 -3.32
N LEU A 65 -12.18 -2.46 -3.22
CA LEU A 65 -12.41 -3.75 -2.56
C LEU A 65 -12.34 -3.71 -1.03
N ARG A 66 -12.09 -2.55 -0.40
CA ARG A 66 -11.87 -2.38 1.05
C ARG A 66 -10.68 -3.19 1.61
N LEU A 67 -9.67 -3.45 0.79
CA LEU A 67 -8.44 -4.18 1.16
C LEU A 67 -7.24 -3.26 1.42
N LEU A 68 -7.33 -1.97 1.03
CA LEU A 68 -6.20 -1.04 1.09
C LEU A 68 -5.58 -0.91 2.50
N HIS A 69 -6.41 -0.89 3.54
CA HIS A 69 -5.93 -0.80 4.92
C HIS A 69 -4.97 -1.96 5.28
N HIS A 70 -5.32 -3.19 4.91
CA HIS A 70 -4.48 -4.36 5.18
C HIS A 70 -3.19 -4.34 4.36
N PHE A 71 -3.26 -3.89 3.10
CA PHE A 71 -2.07 -3.75 2.26
C PHE A 71 -1.11 -2.71 2.82
N PHE A 72 -1.62 -1.53 3.20
CA PHE A 72 -0.80 -0.46 3.77
C PHE A 72 -0.16 -0.90 5.10
N ALA A 73 -0.93 -1.54 5.99
CA ALA A 73 -0.43 -2.04 7.28
C ALA A 73 0.62 -3.17 7.16
N SER A 74 0.73 -3.82 5.99
CA SER A 74 1.75 -4.85 5.76
C SER A 74 3.17 -4.27 5.62
N ILE A 75 3.27 -2.96 5.43
CA ILE A 75 4.53 -2.21 5.37
C ILE A 75 4.60 -1.40 6.67
N PRO A 76 5.26 -1.91 7.72
CA PRO A 76 5.32 -1.21 8.99
C PRO A 76 6.10 0.11 8.84
N GLU A 77 5.62 1.16 9.50
CA GLU A 77 6.44 2.35 9.69
C GLU A 77 7.67 1.97 10.52
N ILE A 78 8.84 2.50 10.12
CA ILE A 78 10.03 2.37 10.95
C ILE A 78 9.82 3.33 12.11
N GLU A 79 9.45 2.79 13.27
CA GLU A 79 9.42 3.58 14.50
C GLU A 79 10.80 4.18 14.72
N VAL A 80 10.86 5.50 14.82
CA VAL A 80 12.08 6.18 15.23
C VAL A 80 12.27 5.85 16.71
N ASP A 81 13.36 5.15 17.02
CA ASP A 81 13.69 4.80 18.40
C ASP A 81 13.61 6.03 19.30
N MET A 82 12.78 5.96 20.35
CA MET A 82 12.62 7.02 21.34
C MET A 82 13.97 7.45 21.92
N HIS A 83 14.93 6.53 22.03
CA HIS A 83 16.30 6.84 22.44
C HIS A 83 17.06 7.69 21.42
N TRP A 84 16.85 7.51 20.12
CA TRP A 84 17.43 8.38 19.09
C TRP A 84 16.86 9.80 19.21
N PHE A 85 15.55 9.94 19.42
CA PHE A 85 14.93 11.26 19.62
C PHE A 85 15.46 11.96 20.88
N ILE A 86 15.54 11.27 22.02
CA ILE A 86 16.05 11.83 23.29
C ILE A 86 17.53 12.22 23.17
N LYS A 87 18.35 11.39 22.53
CA LYS A 87 19.80 11.65 22.38
C LYS A 87 20.10 12.83 21.46
N ASN A 88 19.23 13.11 20.48
CA ASN A 88 19.42 14.16 19.49
C ASN A 88 18.58 15.41 19.76
N GLN A 89 17.94 15.54 20.94
CA GLN A 89 17.33 16.82 21.31
C GLN A 89 18.41 17.89 21.51
N PRO A 90 18.22 19.10 20.96
CA PRO A 90 19.12 20.21 21.29
C PRO A 90 19.12 20.40 22.82
N PRO A 91 20.30 20.61 23.44
CA PRO A 91 20.38 20.72 24.88
C PRO A 91 19.46 21.84 25.36
N GLU A 92 18.72 21.56 26.44
CA GLU A 92 17.83 22.52 27.07
C GLU A 92 18.59 23.83 27.33
N ARG A 93 18.08 24.95 26.80
CA ARG A 93 18.74 26.25 26.92
C ARG A 93 18.80 26.65 28.39
N LYS A 94 19.98 26.53 29.01
CA LYS A 94 20.18 26.86 30.44
C LYS A 94 20.22 28.36 30.74
N ARG A 95 20.30 29.24 29.72
CA ARG A 95 20.34 30.71 29.88
C ARG A 95 19.70 31.39 28.67
N ALA A 96 18.94 32.46 28.92
CA ALA A 96 18.45 33.35 27.88
C ALA A 96 19.59 34.26 27.39
N ARG A 97 19.73 34.42 26.07
CA ARG A 97 20.55 35.45 25.43
C ARG A 97 19.60 36.37 24.67
N LYS A 98 19.71 37.69 24.87
CA LYS A 98 18.96 38.67 24.06
C LYS A 98 19.38 38.52 22.60
N GLU A 99 18.39 38.42 21.71
CA GLU A 99 18.61 38.55 20.27
C GLU A 99 19.11 39.97 20.00
N LYS A 100 20.18 40.08 19.21
CA LYS A 100 20.68 41.37 18.74
C LYS A 100 19.75 41.83 17.62
N SER A 101 19.05 42.94 17.83
CA SER A 101 18.53 43.78 16.74
C SER A 101 19.68 44.37 15.93
#